data_AF-A0A8J6BU01-F1
#
_entry.id   AF-A0A8J6BU01-F1
#
_cell.length_a   1.000
_cell.length_b   1.000
_cell.length_c   1.000
_cell.angle_alpha   90.00
_cell.angle_beta   90.00
_cell.angle_gamma   90.00
#
_symmetry.space_group_name_H-M   'P 1'
#
loop_
_entity.id
_entity.type
_entity.pdbx_description
1 polymer ?
#
loop_
_entity_poly.entity_id
_entity_poly.type
_entity_poly.pdbx_seq_one_letter_code
_entity_poly.pdbx_strand_id
1 'polypeptide(L)'
;MVHYATANVTPQQTAAEIGVSLRVLQRRAPCNFLVFGLGLDSPMWAALNHGGRTVFLEEDASWIASIKSGHPGLESYHVTYDTRVTDAEDLISLRDHPSCTAQPDLAAAAEASCRLALLGLPPVFHELEWDLIMVDAPTGWTPESPGRMGAIYTAGMAARARRPGTGATDVFVHDVDRPVEDSFSKAFLCEGYLAEQVGRIRHFVVPSHREKDGTPFCP
;
A
#
# COMPACT_ATOMS: atom_id res chain seq x y z
N MET A 1 6.79 -18.47 8.82
CA MET A 1 6.36 -19.44 7.79
C MET A 1 5.65 -20.66 8.39
N VAL A 2 6.13 -21.23 9.51
CA VAL A 2 5.48 -22.40 10.17
C VAL A 2 4.03 -22.11 10.58
N HIS A 3 3.72 -20.89 11.06
CA HIS A 3 2.36 -20.51 11.48
C HIS A 3 1.31 -20.54 10.35
N TYR A 4 1.74 -20.38 9.09
CA TYR A 4 0.89 -20.47 7.89
C TYR A 4 0.70 -21.91 7.42
N ALA A 5 1.73 -22.74 7.59
CA ALA A 5 1.68 -24.15 7.20
C ALA A 5 0.78 -25.00 8.12
N THR A 6 0.44 -24.51 9.31
CA THR A 6 -0.35 -25.24 10.32
C THR A 6 -1.74 -24.64 10.56
N ALA A 7 -2.13 -23.59 9.84
CA ALA A 7 -3.43 -22.96 10.02
C ALA A 7 -4.52 -23.67 9.20
N ASN A 8 -5.68 -23.96 9.82
CA ASN A 8 -6.87 -24.53 9.14
C ASN A 8 -7.64 -23.51 8.27
N VAL A 9 -7.02 -22.36 7.96
CA VAL A 9 -7.65 -21.27 7.21
C VAL A 9 -6.95 -21.13 5.87
N THR A 10 -7.73 -21.04 4.79
CA THR A 10 -7.19 -20.79 3.44
C THR A 10 -6.49 -19.43 3.40
N PRO A 11 -5.19 -19.38 3.06
CA PRO A 11 -4.46 -18.13 2.88
C PRO A 11 -5.13 -17.20 1.87
N GLN A 12 -5.21 -15.90 2.17
CA GLN A 12 -5.66 -14.88 1.23
C GLN A 12 -4.75 -14.79 -0.01
N GLN A 13 -3.44 -14.99 0.18
CA GLN A 13 -2.43 -15.06 -0.86
C GLN A 13 -1.88 -16.48 -0.99
N THR A 14 -1.67 -16.93 -2.22
CA THR A 14 -0.98 -18.18 -2.54
C THR A 14 0.50 -18.10 -2.16
N ALA A 15 1.16 -19.25 -2.02
CA ALA A 15 2.60 -19.30 -1.76
C ALA A 15 3.44 -18.58 -2.84
N ALA A 16 2.99 -18.61 -4.09
CA ALA A 16 3.64 -17.91 -5.19
C ALA A 16 3.52 -16.38 -5.06
N GLU A 17 2.33 -15.89 -4.70
CA GLU A 17 2.08 -14.47 -4.43
C GLU A 17 2.89 -13.97 -3.23
N ILE A 18 2.85 -14.69 -2.09
CA ILE A 18 3.68 -14.38 -0.91
C ILE A 18 5.17 -14.37 -1.26
N GLY A 19 5.58 -15.28 -2.14
CA GLY A 19 6.96 -15.40 -2.62
C GLY A 19 7.51 -14.12 -3.24
N VAL A 20 6.66 -13.27 -3.83
CA VAL A 20 7.07 -11.99 -4.42
C VAL A 20 7.58 -11.04 -3.34
N SER A 21 6.74 -10.73 -2.35
CA SER A 21 7.12 -9.84 -1.24
C SER A 21 8.19 -10.44 -0.34
N LEU A 22 8.19 -11.76 -0.15
CA LEU A 22 9.21 -12.46 0.63
C LEU A 22 10.62 -12.26 0.05
N ARG A 23 10.81 -12.39 -1.27
CA ARG A 23 12.12 -12.21 -1.91
C ARG A 23 12.67 -10.81 -1.66
N VAL A 24 11.81 -9.80 -1.60
CA VAL A 24 12.19 -8.41 -1.32
C VAL A 24 12.53 -8.25 0.17
N LEU A 25 11.67 -8.72 1.07
CA LEU A 25 11.92 -8.69 2.52
C LEU A 25 13.22 -9.40 2.91
N GLN A 26 13.55 -10.53 2.28
CA GLN A 26 14.82 -11.24 2.52
C GLN A 26 16.07 -10.41 2.21
N ARG A 27 15.96 -9.41 1.32
CA ARG A 27 17.08 -8.53 0.94
C ARG A 27 17.08 -7.21 1.71
N ARG A 28 15.90 -6.74 2.11
CA ARG A 28 15.69 -5.38 2.66
C ARG A 28 15.49 -5.36 4.17
N ALA A 29 15.00 -6.45 4.77
CA ALA A 29 14.74 -6.51 6.20
C ALA A 29 16.05 -6.49 7.01
N PRO A 30 16.05 -5.88 8.21
CA PRO A 30 14.94 -5.13 8.81
C PRO A 30 14.71 -3.78 8.12
N CYS A 31 13.44 -3.43 7.87
CA CYS A 31 13.07 -2.17 7.19
C CYS A 31 11.78 -1.56 7.76
N ASN A 32 11.41 -0.37 7.26
CA ASN A 32 10.09 0.21 7.50
C ASN A 32 9.10 -0.38 6.49
N PHE A 33 8.15 -1.19 6.97
CA PHE A 33 7.16 -1.86 6.15
C PHE A 33 5.75 -1.39 6.49
N LEU A 34 5.08 -0.72 5.56
CA LEU A 34 3.68 -0.33 5.68
C LEU A 34 2.77 -1.37 5.02
N VAL A 35 1.67 -1.71 5.68
CA VAL A 35 0.62 -2.55 5.11
C VAL A 35 -0.70 -1.83 5.24
N PHE A 36 -1.35 -1.52 4.12
CA PHE A 36 -2.77 -1.22 4.10
C PHE A 36 -3.52 -2.54 4.15
N GLY A 37 -4.14 -2.81 5.29
CA GLY A 37 -4.83 -4.03 5.66
C GLY A 37 -4.25 -4.66 6.91
N LEU A 38 -5.12 -5.20 7.77
CA LEU A 38 -4.76 -6.05 8.88
C LEU A 38 -5.52 -7.37 8.71
N GLY A 39 -4.79 -8.48 8.59
CA GLY A 39 -5.39 -9.80 8.43
C GLY A 39 -4.72 -10.89 9.24
N LEU A 40 -5.11 -12.13 8.96
CA LEU A 40 -4.49 -13.33 9.52
C LEU A 40 -3.04 -13.53 9.04
N ASP A 41 -2.64 -12.82 7.99
CA ASP A 41 -1.28 -12.75 7.44
C ASP A 41 -0.36 -11.76 8.17
N SER A 42 -0.92 -10.80 8.90
CA SER A 42 -0.17 -9.77 9.63
C SER A 42 0.95 -10.33 10.52
N PRO A 43 0.73 -11.40 11.32
CA PRO A 43 1.81 -12.00 12.11
C PRO A 43 2.95 -12.56 11.25
N MET A 44 2.65 -13.07 10.05
CA MET A 44 3.67 -13.50 9.11
C MET A 44 4.47 -12.31 8.60
N TRP A 45 3.81 -11.23 8.17
CA TRP A 45 4.49 -10.02 7.69
C TRP A 45 5.41 -9.39 8.75
N ALA A 46 4.92 -9.26 9.99
CA ALA A 46 5.73 -8.78 11.10
C ALA A 46 6.92 -9.71 11.41
N ALA A 47 6.72 -11.04 11.36
CA ALA A 47 7.80 -11.99 11.60
C ALA A 47 8.84 -12.03 10.47
N LEU A 48 8.44 -11.84 9.21
CA LEU A 48 9.35 -11.77 8.08
C LEU A 48 10.22 -10.50 8.08
N ASN A 49 9.71 -9.42 8.68
CA ASN A 49 10.45 -8.17 8.91
C ASN A 49 11.01 -8.07 10.34
N HIS A 50 11.45 -9.19 10.92
CA HIS A 50 11.95 -9.22 12.30
C HIS A 50 13.11 -8.22 12.50
N GLY A 51 13.01 -7.39 13.56
CA GLY A 51 13.96 -6.31 13.85
C GLY A 51 13.68 -5.00 13.11
N GLY A 52 12.77 -5.00 12.14
CA GLY A 52 12.24 -3.80 11.49
C GLY A 52 10.97 -3.30 12.16
N ARG A 53 10.31 -2.33 11.52
CA ARG A 53 9.01 -1.80 11.97
C ARG A 53 7.96 -2.09 10.91
N THR A 54 6.96 -2.88 11.28
CA THR A 54 5.82 -3.18 10.41
C THR A 54 4.56 -2.53 10.97
N VAL A 55 3.92 -1.67 10.19
CA VAL A 55 2.72 -0.92 10.59
C VAL A 55 1.55 -1.30 9.70
N PHE A 56 0.40 -1.60 10.31
CA PHE A 56 -0.83 -1.98 9.62
C PHE A 56 -1.88 -0.87 9.72
N LEU A 57 -2.51 -0.51 8.60
CA LEU A 57 -3.62 0.46 8.53
C LEU A 57 -4.90 -0.27 8.13
N GLU A 58 -5.94 -0.20 8.95
CA GLU A 58 -7.15 -1.01 8.79
C GLU A 58 -8.43 -0.18 8.93
N GLU A 59 -9.45 -0.45 8.10
CA GLU A 59 -10.72 0.28 8.10
C GLU A 59 -11.71 -0.15 9.21
N ASP A 60 -11.60 -1.36 9.76
CA ASP A 60 -12.54 -1.86 10.75
C ASP A 60 -11.91 -1.90 12.15
N ALA A 61 -12.30 -0.96 13.01
CA ALA A 61 -11.84 -0.88 14.40
C ALA A 61 -12.15 -2.15 15.23
N SER A 62 -13.27 -2.83 14.94
CA SER A 62 -13.65 -4.08 15.61
C SER A 62 -12.76 -5.23 15.14
N TRP A 63 -12.39 -5.23 13.86
CA TRP A 63 -11.46 -6.20 13.31
C TRP A 63 -10.04 -6.03 13.88
N ILE A 64 -9.58 -4.78 14.04
CA ILE A 64 -8.35 -4.47 14.76
C ILE A 64 -8.37 -5.07 16.16
N ALA A 65 -9.44 -4.85 16.93
CA ALA A 65 -9.56 -5.38 18.28
C ALA A 65 -9.53 -6.93 18.29
N SER A 66 -10.20 -7.56 17.33
CA SER A 66 -10.23 -9.01 17.15
C SER A 66 -8.83 -9.58 16.90
N ILE A 67 -8.10 -9.07 15.91
CA ILE A 67 -6.75 -9.55 15.57
C ILE A 67 -5.76 -9.30 16.71
N LYS A 68 -5.80 -8.12 17.33
CA LYS A 68 -4.90 -7.79 18.46
C LYS A 68 -5.15 -8.62 19.71
N SER A 69 -6.34 -9.20 19.88
CA SER A 69 -6.59 -10.12 21.00
C SER A 69 -5.71 -11.36 20.95
N GLY A 70 -5.43 -11.88 19.75
CA GLY A 70 -4.50 -12.99 19.53
C GLY A 70 -3.04 -12.55 19.32
N HIS A 71 -2.83 -11.32 18.81
CA HIS A 71 -1.52 -10.80 18.44
C HIS A 71 -1.30 -9.37 18.97
N PRO A 72 -1.15 -9.18 20.29
CA PRO A 72 -1.10 -7.84 20.90
C PRO A 72 0.12 -7.02 20.49
N GLY A 73 1.17 -7.66 19.98
CA GLY A 73 2.39 -7.01 19.49
C GLY A 73 2.28 -6.39 18.08
N LEU A 74 1.16 -6.56 17.37
CA LEU A 74 0.97 -5.92 16.07
C LEU A 74 0.70 -4.42 16.25
N GLU A 75 1.52 -3.60 15.60
CA GLU A 75 1.32 -2.15 15.51
C GLU A 75 0.30 -1.85 14.41
N SER A 76 -0.93 -1.53 14.80
CA SER A 76 -2.03 -1.27 13.87
C SER A 76 -2.82 -0.02 14.24
N TYR A 77 -3.28 0.71 13.23
CA TYR A 77 -4.05 1.93 13.37
C TYR A 77 -5.33 1.86 12.54
N HIS A 78 -6.41 2.38 13.12
CA HIS A 78 -7.67 2.57 12.41
C HIS A 78 -7.56 3.77 11.47
N VAL A 79 -7.96 3.60 10.22
CA VAL A 79 -8.00 4.66 9.20
C VAL A 79 -9.36 4.68 8.53
N THR A 80 -9.84 5.86 8.16
CA THR A 80 -11.10 6.02 7.42
C THR A 80 -10.81 6.24 5.95
N TYR A 81 -11.54 5.56 5.08
CA TYR A 81 -11.47 5.73 3.63
C TYR A 81 -12.75 6.37 3.11
N ASP A 82 -12.63 7.52 2.47
CA ASP A 82 -13.80 8.32 2.05
C ASP A 82 -14.22 8.08 0.58
N THR A 83 -13.44 7.30 -0.18
CA THR A 83 -13.75 6.91 -1.57
C THR A 83 -14.40 5.54 -1.62
N ARG A 84 -15.38 5.36 -2.50
CA ARG A 84 -16.08 4.09 -2.72
C ARG A 84 -15.63 3.43 -4.02
N VAL A 85 -15.92 2.14 -4.16
CA VAL A 85 -15.67 1.42 -5.42
C VAL A 85 -16.40 2.07 -6.60
N THR A 86 -17.62 2.59 -6.38
CA THR A 86 -18.40 3.34 -7.39
C THR A 86 -17.76 4.64 -7.85
N ASP A 87 -16.86 5.25 -7.06
CA ASP A 87 -16.13 6.45 -7.47
C ASP A 87 -15.02 6.16 -8.50
N ALA A 88 -14.71 4.89 -8.80
CA ALA A 88 -13.55 4.48 -9.61
C ALA A 88 -13.44 5.21 -10.96
N GLU A 89 -14.56 5.28 -11.68
CA GLU A 89 -14.62 5.82 -13.04
C GLU A 89 -14.29 7.31 -13.06
N ASP A 90 -14.76 8.06 -12.07
CA ASP A 90 -14.44 9.48 -11.95
C ASP A 90 -13.00 9.68 -11.44
N LEU A 91 -12.58 8.88 -10.45
CA LEU A 91 -11.30 9.06 -9.79
C LEU A 91 -10.09 8.69 -10.67
N ILE A 92 -10.24 7.77 -11.64
CA ILE A 92 -9.13 7.41 -12.54
C ILE A 92 -8.75 8.59 -13.43
N SER A 93 -9.70 9.47 -13.78
CA SER A 93 -9.46 10.68 -14.58
C SER A 93 -8.52 11.69 -13.90
N LEU A 94 -8.38 11.61 -12.57
CA LEU A 94 -7.45 12.46 -11.80
C LEU A 94 -5.99 12.20 -12.15
N ARG A 95 -5.69 11.13 -12.88
CA ARG A 95 -4.39 10.88 -13.48
C ARG A 95 -3.91 12.02 -14.38
N ASP A 96 -4.82 12.75 -15.00
CA ASP A 96 -4.49 13.88 -15.87
C ASP A 96 -4.68 15.24 -15.18
N HIS A 97 -5.02 15.24 -13.89
CA HIS A 97 -5.32 16.46 -13.13
C HIS A 97 -4.13 16.90 -12.26
N PRO A 98 -3.67 18.16 -12.36
CA PRO A 98 -2.47 18.64 -11.67
C PRO A 98 -2.61 18.64 -10.14
N SER A 99 -3.82 18.68 -9.59
CA SER A 99 -4.01 18.53 -8.14
C SER A 99 -3.55 17.18 -7.61
N CYS A 100 -3.47 16.14 -8.45
CA CYS A 100 -3.05 14.80 -8.05
C CYS A 100 -1.69 14.40 -8.62
N THR A 101 -1.24 14.99 -9.74
CA THR A 101 0.00 14.55 -10.40
C THR A 101 1.14 15.55 -10.38
N ALA A 102 0.87 16.83 -10.08
CA ALA A 102 1.91 17.87 -9.98
C ALA A 102 2.37 18.14 -8.53
N GLN A 103 1.94 17.32 -7.57
CA GLN A 103 2.17 17.57 -6.15
C GLN A 103 3.41 16.85 -5.63
N PRO A 104 4.22 17.48 -4.76
CA PRO A 104 5.48 16.91 -4.29
C PRO A 104 5.33 15.79 -3.25
N ASP A 105 4.18 15.72 -2.57
CA ASP A 105 3.85 14.70 -1.57
C ASP A 105 2.34 14.66 -1.30
N LEU A 106 1.93 13.75 -0.42
CA LEU A 106 0.53 13.51 -0.06
C LEU A 106 -0.12 14.74 0.59
N ALA A 107 0.60 15.50 1.41
CA ALA A 107 0.06 16.65 2.12
C ALA A 107 -0.29 17.78 1.13
N ALA A 108 0.62 18.08 0.20
CA ALA A 108 0.35 19.03 -0.87
C ALA A 108 -0.80 18.55 -1.79
N ALA A 109 -0.93 17.25 -2.03
CA ALA A 109 -2.08 16.70 -2.75
C ALA A 109 -3.41 16.89 -2.02
N ALA A 110 -3.43 16.71 -0.69
CA ALA A 110 -4.60 17.00 0.11
C ALA A 110 -4.97 18.50 0.08
N GLU A 111 -3.98 19.40 0.21
CA GLU A 111 -4.18 20.85 0.11
C GLU A 111 -4.70 21.27 -1.26
N ALA A 112 -4.22 20.63 -2.33
CA ALA A 112 -4.70 20.81 -3.69
C ALA A 112 -6.08 20.15 -3.95
N SER A 113 -6.72 19.59 -2.93
CA SER A 113 -8.03 18.94 -3.02
C SER A 113 -8.05 17.72 -3.96
N CYS A 114 -6.95 16.98 -4.05
CA CYS A 114 -6.94 15.68 -4.72
C CYS A 114 -7.80 14.68 -3.95
N ARG A 115 -8.92 14.21 -4.52
CA ARG A 115 -9.81 13.23 -3.87
C ARG A 115 -9.16 11.88 -3.55
N LEU A 116 -8.03 11.56 -4.18
CA LEU A 116 -7.28 10.34 -3.90
C LEU A 116 -6.33 10.47 -2.70
N ALA A 117 -6.05 11.68 -2.23
CA ALA A 117 -5.17 11.90 -1.09
C ALA A 117 -5.88 11.49 0.20
N LEU A 118 -5.43 10.39 0.80
CA LEU A 118 -6.00 9.88 2.05
C LEU A 118 -5.68 10.83 3.21
N LEU A 119 -6.70 11.17 3.98
CA LEU A 119 -6.62 12.09 5.12
C LEU A 119 -6.61 11.31 6.44
N GLY A 120 -6.23 11.98 7.53
CA GLY A 120 -6.35 11.41 8.88
C GLY A 120 -5.43 10.20 9.14
N LEU A 121 -4.35 10.05 8.38
CA LEU A 121 -3.34 9.02 8.59
C LEU A 121 -2.66 9.19 9.97
N PRO A 122 -2.24 8.08 10.62
CA PRO A 122 -1.59 8.16 11.92
C PRO A 122 -0.22 8.87 11.79
N PRO A 123 0.27 9.57 12.83
CA PRO A 123 1.53 10.32 12.78
C PRO A 123 2.73 9.51 12.24
N VAL A 124 2.81 8.22 12.59
CA VAL A 124 3.87 7.29 12.12
C VAL A 124 3.98 7.25 10.60
N PHE A 125 2.87 7.45 9.86
CA PHE A 125 2.88 7.49 8.40
C PHE A 125 3.77 8.61 7.86
N HIS A 126 3.75 9.77 8.52
CA HIS A 126 4.48 10.96 8.10
C HIS A 126 5.90 11.03 8.68
N GLU A 127 6.14 10.36 9.80
CA GLU A 127 7.43 10.35 10.49
C GLU A 127 8.46 9.40 9.85
N LEU A 128 7.98 8.37 9.14
CA LEU A 128 8.83 7.33 8.55
C LEU A 128 8.91 7.45 7.03
N GLU A 129 10.01 6.95 6.48
CA GLU A 129 10.11 6.62 5.06
C GLU A 129 9.91 5.13 4.89
N TRP A 130 8.99 4.76 4.02
CA TRP A 130 8.58 3.38 3.82
C TRP A 130 9.45 2.73 2.74
N ASP A 131 10.23 1.72 3.13
CA ASP A 131 11.04 0.94 2.20
C ASP A 131 10.18 -0.03 1.39
N LEU A 132 9.19 -0.63 2.07
CA LEU A 132 8.19 -1.52 1.50
C LEU A 132 6.79 -1.03 1.84
N ILE A 133 5.86 -1.15 0.89
CA ILE A 133 4.43 -0.89 1.10
C ILE A 133 3.63 -2.04 0.49
N MET A 134 2.71 -2.65 1.24
CA MET A 134 1.72 -3.60 0.75
C MET A 134 0.35 -2.93 0.75
N VAL A 135 -0.35 -2.97 -0.39
CA VAL A 135 -1.73 -2.51 -0.53
C VAL A 135 -2.64 -3.72 -0.71
N ASP A 136 -3.25 -4.16 0.39
CA ASP A 136 -4.20 -5.29 0.45
C ASP A 136 -5.53 -4.89 1.11
N ALA A 137 -5.74 -3.61 1.36
CA ALA A 137 -6.97 -3.03 1.87
C ALA A 137 -7.14 -1.58 1.36
N PRO A 138 -8.35 -1.00 1.43
CA PRO A 138 -9.59 -1.58 1.95
C PRO A 138 -10.15 -2.75 1.14
N THR A 139 -11.10 -3.45 1.73
CA THR A 139 -11.66 -4.72 1.25
C THR A 139 -12.41 -4.64 -0.09
N GLY A 140 -13.15 -3.56 -0.35
CA GLY A 140 -13.81 -3.30 -1.63
C GLY A 140 -14.85 -4.34 -2.08
N TRP A 141 -15.51 -5.04 -1.14
CA TRP A 141 -16.41 -6.15 -1.48
C TRP A 141 -17.73 -5.75 -2.16
N THR A 142 -18.19 -4.51 -1.93
CA THR A 142 -19.43 -3.99 -2.54
C THR A 142 -19.17 -2.65 -3.23
N PRO A 143 -20.02 -2.26 -4.20
CA PRO A 143 -19.86 -0.98 -4.89
C PRO A 143 -19.79 0.24 -3.95
N GLU A 144 -20.51 0.20 -2.82
CA GLU A 144 -20.53 1.28 -1.83
C GLU A 144 -19.45 1.16 -0.75
N SER A 145 -18.71 0.04 -0.72
CA SER A 145 -17.60 -0.15 0.21
C SER A 145 -16.41 0.69 -0.21
N PRO A 146 -15.51 1.03 0.73
CA PRO A 146 -14.26 1.66 0.37
C PRO A 146 -13.41 0.80 -0.58
N GLY A 147 -12.86 1.42 -1.62
CA GLY A 147 -11.99 0.78 -2.60
C GLY A 147 -10.51 1.18 -2.45
N ARG A 148 -9.60 0.42 -3.07
CA ARG A 148 -8.15 0.61 -2.92
C ARG A 148 -7.56 1.84 -3.62
N MET A 149 -8.38 2.67 -4.30
CA MET A 149 -7.92 3.85 -5.06
C MET A 149 -7.04 4.78 -4.20
N GLY A 150 -7.57 5.21 -3.05
CA GLY A 150 -6.86 6.12 -2.15
C GLY A 150 -5.60 5.49 -1.55
N ALA A 151 -5.65 4.21 -1.18
CA ALA A 151 -4.49 3.49 -0.66
C ALA A 151 -3.36 3.35 -1.70
N ILE A 152 -3.70 3.00 -2.95
CA ILE A 152 -2.75 2.91 -4.06
C ILE A 152 -2.10 4.27 -4.34
N TYR A 153 -2.90 5.33 -4.43
CA TYR A 153 -2.39 6.68 -4.63
C TYR A 153 -1.48 7.12 -3.48
N THR A 154 -1.91 6.88 -2.24
CA THR A 154 -1.16 7.21 -1.03
C THR A 154 0.19 6.49 -0.97
N ALA A 155 0.23 5.20 -1.30
CA ALA A 155 1.48 4.44 -1.42
C ALA A 155 2.41 5.05 -2.47
N GLY A 156 1.87 5.43 -3.62
CA GLY A 156 2.61 6.09 -4.69
C GLY A 156 3.19 7.45 -4.28
N MET A 157 2.43 8.27 -3.54
CA MET A 157 2.91 9.57 -3.07
C MET A 157 3.99 9.41 -1.99
N ALA A 158 3.82 8.46 -1.06
CA ALA A 158 4.81 8.16 -0.04
C ALA A 158 6.15 7.69 -0.66
N ALA A 159 6.09 6.80 -1.66
CA ALA A 159 7.27 6.31 -2.36
C ALA A 159 8.03 7.44 -3.08
N ARG A 160 7.31 8.30 -3.81
CA ARG A 160 7.90 9.42 -4.57
C ARG A 160 8.49 10.51 -3.68
N ALA A 161 7.93 10.71 -2.49
CA ALA A 161 8.33 11.78 -1.57
C ALA A 161 9.54 11.42 -0.68
N ARG A 162 10.12 10.23 -0.83
CA ARG A 162 11.32 9.83 -0.08
C ARG A 162 12.49 10.78 -0.32
N ARG A 163 13.34 10.95 0.69
CA ARG A 163 14.56 11.76 0.61
C ARG A 163 15.52 11.19 -0.44
N PRO A 164 16.25 12.06 -1.15
CA PRO A 164 17.31 11.63 -2.06
C PRO A 164 18.34 10.74 -1.37
N GLY A 165 18.89 9.77 -2.09
CA GLY A 165 19.88 8.81 -1.64
C GLY A 165 19.34 7.64 -0.81
N THR A 166 18.03 7.57 -0.53
CA THR A 166 17.43 6.49 0.27
C THR A 166 16.96 5.29 -0.55
N GLY A 167 17.05 5.40 -1.89
CA GLY A 167 16.66 4.36 -2.83
C GLY A 167 15.16 4.29 -3.11
N ALA A 168 14.78 3.37 -4.00
CA ALA A 168 13.39 3.15 -4.37
C ALA A 168 12.61 2.41 -3.28
N THR A 169 11.29 2.63 -3.26
CA THR A 169 10.32 1.87 -2.46
C THR A 169 9.75 0.72 -3.28
N ASP A 170 9.68 -0.45 -2.66
CA ASP A 170 9.02 -1.62 -3.21
C ASP A 170 7.53 -1.58 -2.81
N VAL A 171 6.63 -1.39 -3.78
CA VAL A 171 5.18 -1.32 -3.54
C VAL A 171 4.50 -2.56 -4.13
N PHE A 172 3.73 -3.26 -3.30
CA PHE A 172 2.94 -4.41 -3.71
C PHE A 172 1.46 -4.06 -3.70
N VAL A 173 0.73 -4.49 -4.73
CA VAL A 173 -0.73 -4.36 -4.80
C VAL A 173 -1.32 -5.74 -5.04
N HIS A 174 -2.24 -6.15 -4.19
CA HIS A 174 -2.94 -7.43 -4.30
C HIS A 174 -4.33 -7.28 -4.96
N ASP A 175 -4.97 -8.39 -5.31
CA ASP A 175 -6.22 -8.48 -6.10
C ASP A 175 -6.23 -7.69 -7.41
N VAL A 176 -5.11 -7.64 -8.13
CA VAL A 176 -4.99 -6.92 -9.42
C VAL A 176 -5.79 -7.55 -10.57
N ASP A 177 -6.50 -8.65 -10.31
CA ASP A 177 -7.53 -9.20 -11.18
C ASP A 177 -8.84 -8.40 -11.13
N ARG A 178 -9.02 -7.57 -10.10
CA ARG A 178 -10.15 -6.65 -9.98
C ARG A 178 -9.90 -5.36 -10.79
N PRO A 179 -10.93 -4.77 -11.42
CA PRO A 179 -10.76 -3.60 -12.30
C PRO A 179 -10.15 -2.36 -11.63
N VAL A 180 -10.46 -2.10 -10.35
CA VAL A 180 -9.96 -0.94 -9.61
C VAL A 180 -8.46 -1.10 -9.39
N GLU A 181 -8.04 -2.21 -8.80
CA GLU A 181 -6.65 -2.49 -8.49
C GLU A 181 -5.81 -2.59 -9.78
N ASP A 182 -6.34 -3.18 -10.85
CA ASP A 182 -5.66 -3.24 -12.15
C ASP A 182 -5.35 -1.85 -12.70
N SER A 183 -6.39 -1.02 -12.84
CA SER A 183 -6.29 0.29 -13.49
C SER A 183 -5.55 1.31 -12.63
N PHE A 184 -5.86 1.40 -11.33
CA PHE A 184 -5.26 2.39 -10.44
C PHE A 184 -3.79 2.07 -10.14
N SER A 185 -3.41 0.79 -10.01
CA SER A 185 -2.00 0.44 -9.78
C SER A 185 -1.12 0.89 -10.96
N LYS A 186 -1.54 0.59 -12.20
CA LYS A 186 -0.82 1.05 -13.41
C LYS A 186 -0.83 2.56 -13.57
N ALA A 187 -1.95 3.23 -13.23
CA ALA A 187 -2.07 4.67 -13.39
C ALA A 187 -1.25 5.47 -12.36
N PHE A 188 -1.29 5.07 -11.09
CA PHE A 188 -0.76 5.87 -9.99
C PHE A 188 0.54 5.33 -9.37
N LEU A 189 0.87 4.05 -9.55
CA LEU A 189 2.22 3.53 -9.32
C LEU A 189 3.06 3.47 -10.60
N CYS A 190 2.45 3.78 -11.74
CA CYS A 190 3.03 3.80 -13.08
C CYS A 190 3.41 2.40 -13.60
N GLU A 191 2.84 2.02 -14.73
CA GLU A 191 3.17 0.78 -15.43
C GLU A 191 4.68 0.68 -15.76
N GLY A 192 5.34 1.79 -16.05
CA GLY A 192 6.80 1.83 -16.26
C GLY A 192 7.65 1.45 -15.04
N TYR A 193 7.07 1.40 -13.84
CA TYR A 193 7.72 0.94 -12.62
C TYR A 193 7.30 -0.48 -12.20
N LEU A 194 6.46 -1.16 -12.99
CA LEU A 194 6.05 -2.54 -12.74
C LEU A 194 7.23 -3.49 -12.96
N ALA A 195 7.66 -4.17 -11.89
CA ALA A 195 8.77 -5.11 -11.92
C ALA A 195 8.31 -6.54 -12.23
N GLU A 196 7.23 -7.00 -11.58
CA GLU A 196 6.64 -8.32 -11.83
C GLU A 196 5.16 -8.39 -11.43
N GLN A 197 4.44 -9.35 -11.99
CA GLN A 197 3.10 -9.75 -11.56
C GLN A 197 3.07 -11.28 -11.43
N VAL A 198 2.61 -11.80 -10.29
CA VAL A 198 2.44 -13.23 -10.04
C VAL A 198 1.04 -13.46 -9.48
N GLY A 199 0.22 -14.20 -10.20
CA GLY A 199 -1.19 -14.35 -9.82
C GLY A 199 -1.86 -12.98 -9.71
N ARG A 200 -2.41 -12.69 -8.54
CA ARG A 200 -3.13 -11.45 -8.22
C ARG A 200 -2.26 -10.39 -7.52
N ILE A 201 -0.95 -10.58 -7.40
CA ILE A 201 -0.05 -9.57 -6.83
C ILE A 201 0.81 -8.91 -7.91
N ARG A 202 0.90 -7.58 -7.88
CA ARG A 202 1.89 -6.78 -8.61
C ARG A 202 2.94 -6.24 -7.68
N HIS A 203 4.17 -6.17 -8.17
CA HIS A 203 5.29 -5.52 -7.51
C HIS A 203 5.80 -4.37 -8.38
N PHE A 204 5.80 -3.16 -7.81
CA PHE A 204 6.34 -1.95 -8.40
C PHE A 204 7.60 -1.52 -7.64
N VAL A 205 8.58 -0.97 -8.37
CA VAL A 205 9.78 -0.36 -7.79
C VAL A 205 9.74 1.13 -8.10
N VAL A 206 9.21 1.92 -7.17
CA VAL A 206 8.94 3.34 -7.38
C VAL A 206 10.11 4.18 -6.85
N PRO A 207 10.82 4.94 -7.71
CA PRO A 207 11.92 5.78 -7.29
C PRO A 207 11.42 7.02 -6.54
N SER A 208 12.31 7.62 -5.74
CA SER A 208 12.07 8.98 -5.25
C SER A 208 12.10 9.97 -6.42
N HIS A 209 11.09 10.82 -6.50
CA HIS A 209 11.04 11.91 -7.49
C HIS A 209 11.80 13.16 -7.00
N ARG A 210 12.32 13.12 -5.76
CA ARG A 210 13.17 14.18 -5.20
C ARG A 210 14.64 14.03 -5.62
N GLU A 211 15.02 12.91 -6.24
CA GLU A 211 16.37 12.67 -6.77
C GLU A 211 16.70 13.58 -7.97
N LYS A 212 15.69 13.92 -8.78
CA LYS A 212 15.85 14.72 -9.99
C LYS A 212 14.67 15.65 -10.19
N ASP A 213 14.96 16.94 -10.23
CA ASP A 213 13.96 17.97 -10.53
C ASP A 213 13.28 17.73 -11.89
N GLY A 214 11.97 17.97 -11.93
CA GLY A 214 11.17 17.80 -13.15
C GLY A 214 10.92 16.35 -13.55
N THR A 215 11.16 15.39 -12.66
CA THR A 215 10.74 13.99 -12.89
C THR A 215 9.22 13.95 -13.11
N PRO A 216 8.74 13.44 -14.26
CA PRO A 216 7.30 13.36 -14.52
C PRO A 216 6.63 12.37 -13.57
N PHE A 217 5.31 12.49 -13.39
CA PHE A 217 4.56 11.63 -12.46
C PHE A 217 4.71 10.13 -12.76
N CYS A 218 4.75 9.80 -14.05
CA CYS A 218 5.15 8.49 -14.58
C CYS A 218 6.24 8.67 -15.64
N PRO A 219 7.15 7.69 -15.80
CA PRO A 219 8.23 7.75 -16.77
C PRO A 219 7.75 7.69 -18.22
#